data_AF-A0A811L315-F1
#
_entry.id   AF-A0A811L315-F1
#
_cell.length_a   1.000
_cell.length_b   1.000
_cell.length_c   1.000
_cell.angle_alpha   90.00
_cell.angle_beta   90.00
_cell.angle_gamma   90.00
#
_symmetry.space_group_name_H-M   'P 1'
#
loop_
_entity.id
_entity.type
_entity.pdbx_description
1 polymer ?
#
loop_
_entity_poly.entity_id
_entity_poly.type
_entity_poly.pdbx_seq_one_letter_code
_entity_poly.pdbx_strand_id
1 'polypeptide(L)'
;MGDEKEHGVNAVFGSNYLKYNRKSKIFPLYGFKVEVKVKYGDFIVNSAIPPIRIPIKLVTINKIEVTEGRSSLTVAGRGFNLTLFTIKAADRSINEVVERLQILVLRQRIPHSILGLPFEWEMELQHQKKEEIRRLLRVKKVPFRN
;
A
#
# COMPACT_ATOMS: atom_id res chain seq x y z
N MET A 1 7.40 -22.82 -24.72
CA MET A 1 8.11 -21.97 -23.75
C MET A 1 7.28 -22.06 -22.47
N GLY A 2 7.80 -22.73 -21.44
CA GLY A 2 6.97 -23.35 -20.39
C GLY A 2 6.16 -22.36 -19.56
N ASP A 3 4.86 -22.63 -19.43
CA ASP A 3 4.01 -22.03 -18.40
C ASP A 3 4.40 -22.60 -17.03
N GLU A 4 5.53 -22.16 -16.49
CA GLU A 4 5.77 -22.26 -15.06
C GLU A 4 4.73 -21.38 -14.37
N LYS A 5 3.69 -22.00 -13.82
CA LYS A 5 2.76 -21.32 -12.90
C LYS A 5 3.57 -20.79 -11.73
N GLU A 6 3.97 -19.52 -11.80
CA GLU A 6 4.68 -18.83 -10.73
C GLU A 6 3.93 -19.05 -9.41
N HIS A 7 4.53 -19.82 -8.50
CA HIS A 7 3.90 -20.14 -7.23
C HIS A 7 3.60 -18.87 -6.43
N GLY A 8 2.46 -18.88 -5.73
CA GLY A 8 2.05 -17.79 -4.85
C GLY A 8 1.44 -16.57 -5.53
N VAL A 9 1.26 -16.57 -6.85
CA VAL A 9 0.56 -15.49 -7.56
C VAL A 9 -0.95 -15.65 -7.39
N ASN A 10 -1.58 -14.67 -6.75
CA ASN A 10 -3.02 -14.67 -6.48
C ASN A 10 -3.83 -13.89 -7.53
N ALA A 11 -3.22 -12.89 -8.16
CA ALA A 11 -3.83 -12.08 -9.22
C ALA A 11 -2.77 -11.34 -10.04
N VAL A 12 -3.03 -11.13 -11.32
CA VAL A 12 -2.25 -10.27 -12.23
C VAL A 12 -3.23 -9.45 -13.06
N PHE A 13 -3.00 -8.14 -13.18
CA PHE A 13 -3.79 -7.27 -14.04
C PHE A 13 -3.00 -6.04 -14.48
N GLY A 14 -3.43 -5.42 -15.59
CA GLY A 14 -2.78 -4.24 -16.15
C GLY A 14 -3.47 -2.92 -15.79
N SER A 15 -2.76 -1.82 -15.95
CA SER A 15 -3.29 -0.45 -15.90
C SER A 15 -2.49 0.45 -16.85
N ASN A 16 -3.10 1.50 -17.40
CA ASN A 16 -2.40 2.39 -18.31
C ASN A 16 -1.38 3.29 -17.62
N TYR A 17 -1.74 3.81 -16.45
CA TYR A 17 -0.87 4.69 -15.68
C TYR A 17 -1.16 4.61 -14.18
N LEU A 18 -0.13 4.88 -13.38
CA LEU A 18 -0.19 4.97 -11.93
C LEU A 18 0.17 6.38 -11.46
N LYS A 19 -0.39 6.75 -10.31
CA LYS A 19 0.09 7.84 -9.46
C LYS A 19 0.37 7.26 -8.08
N TYR A 20 1.56 7.46 -7.55
CA TYR A 20 1.97 6.93 -6.27
C TYR A 20 2.57 8.02 -5.39
N ASN A 21 1.86 8.34 -4.31
CA ASN A 21 2.26 9.33 -3.32
C ASN A 21 2.79 8.60 -2.09
N ARG A 22 3.96 8.97 -1.61
CA ARG A 22 4.45 8.57 -0.27
C ARG A 22 4.37 9.77 0.66
N LYS A 23 3.87 9.61 1.88
CA LYS A 23 3.84 10.71 2.86
C LYS A 23 5.22 11.31 3.15
N SER A 24 6.27 10.51 3.04
CA SER A 24 7.66 10.96 3.25
C SER A 24 8.27 11.70 2.06
N LYS A 25 7.57 11.81 0.92
CA LYS A 25 8.08 12.47 -0.29
C LYS A 25 7.14 13.57 -0.73
N ILE A 26 7.73 14.68 -1.15
CA ILE A 26 6.99 15.86 -1.63
C ILE A 26 6.38 15.58 -3.02
N PHE A 27 7.14 14.91 -3.89
CA PHE A 27 6.70 14.66 -5.27
C PHE A 27 6.11 13.26 -5.45
N PRO A 28 4.95 13.16 -6.12
CA PRO A 28 4.35 11.88 -6.49
C PRO A 28 5.16 11.21 -7.60
N LEU A 29 5.20 9.88 -7.57
CA LEU A 29 5.74 9.07 -8.66
C LEU A 29 4.64 8.76 -9.67
N TYR A 30 4.95 8.90 -10.94
CA TYR A 30 4.08 8.53 -12.05
C TYR A 30 4.74 7.42 -12.86
N GLY A 31 3.91 6.51 -13.37
CA GLY A 31 4.36 5.41 -14.22
C GLY A 31 3.30 5.06 -15.24
N PHE A 32 3.72 4.54 -16.38
CA PHE A 32 2.90 4.15 -17.52
C PHE A 32 3.14 2.68 -17.86
N LYS A 33 2.17 2.06 -18.56
CA LYS A 33 2.16 0.64 -18.89
C LYS A 33 2.42 -0.19 -17.63
N VAL A 34 1.45 -0.13 -16.75
CA VAL A 34 1.54 -0.65 -15.40
C VAL A 34 1.06 -2.10 -15.37
N GLU A 35 1.84 -2.96 -14.73
CA GLU A 35 1.46 -4.31 -14.37
C GLU A 35 1.37 -4.41 -12.85
N VAL A 36 0.28 -4.99 -12.37
CA VAL A 36 0.07 -5.29 -10.96
C VAL A 36 0.06 -6.80 -10.78
N LYS A 37 0.86 -7.27 -9.84
CA LYS A 37 0.96 -8.67 -9.45
C LYS A 37 0.76 -8.77 -7.94
N VAL A 38 -0.24 -9.54 -7.51
CA VAL A 38 -0.43 -9.88 -6.10
C VAL A 38 0.22 -11.23 -5.84
N LYS A 39 1.35 -11.25 -5.13
CA LYS A 39 2.15 -12.44 -4.89
C LYS A 39 2.39 -12.64 -3.39
N TYR A 40 1.99 -13.79 -2.86
CA TYR A 40 2.01 -14.10 -1.43
C TYR A 40 1.30 -13.01 -0.59
N GLY A 41 2.07 -12.27 0.21
CA GLY A 41 1.61 -11.16 1.04
C GLY A 41 1.85 -9.78 0.42
N ASP A 42 2.26 -9.71 -0.85
CA ASP A 42 2.73 -8.48 -1.49
C ASP A 42 1.85 -8.09 -2.68
N PHE A 43 1.52 -6.81 -2.74
CA PHE A 43 0.93 -6.12 -3.88
C PHE A 43 2.05 -5.39 -4.61
N ILE A 44 2.50 -5.96 -5.74
CA ILE A 44 3.66 -5.49 -6.50
C ILE A 44 3.17 -4.74 -7.71
N VAL A 45 3.59 -3.49 -7.85
CA VAL A 45 3.27 -2.64 -8.99
C VAL A 45 4.53 -2.36 -9.77
N ASN A 46 4.53 -2.71 -11.05
CA ASN A 46 5.60 -2.44 -11.99
C ASN A 46 5.12 -1.44 -13.03
N SER A 47 5.91 -0.43 -13.37
CA SER A 47 5.68 0.39 -14.57
C SER A 47 6.83 0.18 -15.54
N ALA A 48 6.51 0.16 -16.84
CA ALA A 48 7.54 0.09 -17.87
C ALA A 48 8.19 1.46 -18.10
N ILE A 49 7.45 2.57 -17.95
CA ILE A 49 7.94 3.92 -18.27
C ILE A 49 7.49 4.93 -17.18
N PRO A 50 8.42 5.55 -16.44
CA PRO A 50 9.78 5.06 -16.19
C PRO A 50 9.73 3.66 -15.54
N PRO A 51 10.82 2.87 -15.61
CA PRO A 51 10.93 1.62 -14.87
C PRO A 51 10.82 1.86 -13.36
N ILE A 52 9.70 1.45 -12.76
CA ILE A 52 9.46 1.56 -11.31
C ILE A 52 8.94 0.21 -10.82
N ARG A 53 9.43 -0.21 -9.65
CA ARG A 53 8.89 -1.33 -8.89
C ARG A 53 8.49 -0.87 -7.49
N ILE A 54 7.20 -0.96 -7.16
CA ILE A 54 6.64 -0.59 -5.87
C ILE A 54 6.07 -1.86 -5.20
N PRO A 55 6.82 -2.50 -4.29
CA PRO A 55 6.28 -3.55 -3.45
C PRO A 55 5.50 -2.93 -2.27
N ILE A 56 4.25 -3.35 -2.08
CA ILE A 56 3.38 -2.93 -0.97
C ILE A 56 2.96 -4.17 -0.20
N LYS A 57 3.20 -4.22 1.11
CA LYS A 57 2.72 -5.33 1.94
C LYS A 57 1.19 -5.25 2.08
N LEU A 58 0.47 -6.34 1.81
CA LEU A 58 -1.00 -6.37 1.88
C LEU A 58 -1.53 -5.93 3.26
N VAL A 59 -0.83 -6.29 4.35
CA VAL A 59 -1.21 -5.91 5.72
C VAL A 59 -1.26 -4.38 5.93
N THR A 60 -0.46 -3.62 5.18
CA THR A 60 -0.37 -2.15 5.26
C THR A 60 -1.47 -1.42 4.50
N ILE A 61 -2.24 -2.12 3.67
CA ILE A 61 -3.34 -1.55 2.88
C ILE A 61 -4.56 -1.34 3.78
N ASN A 62 -4.95 -0.10 3.99
CA ASN A 62 -6.09 0.27 4.83
C ASN A 62 -7.36 0.57 4.05
N LYS A 63 -7.21 0.98 2.78
CA LYS A 63 -8.31 1.47 1.97
C LYS A 63 -8.12 1.01 0.53
N ILE A 64 -9.19 0.44 -0.02
CA ILE A 64 -9.29 0.00 -1.41
C ILE A 64 -10.61 0.56 -1.94
N GLU A 65 -10.54 1.45 -2.93
CA GLU A 65 -11.72 2.12 -3.48
C GLU A 65 -11.68 2.16 -5.01
N VAL A 66 -12.87 2.02 -5.61
CA VAL A 66 -13.08 2.20 -7.05
C VAL A 66 -13.75 3.55 -7.28
N THR A 67 -13.32 4.27 -8.30
CA THR A 67 -14.04 5.44 -8.82
C THR A 67 -14.56 5.11 -10.21
N GLU A 68 -15.84 4.80 -10.31
CA GLU A 68 -16.49 4.30 -11.53
C GLU A 68 -16.36 5.27 -12.70
N GLY A 69 -16.58 6.58 -12.48
CA GLY A 69 -16.48 7.60 -13.52
C GLY A 69 -15.09 7.81 -14.14
N ARG A 70 -14.02 7.26 -13.52
CA ARG A 70 -12.64 7.31 -14.05
C ARG A 70 -12.01 5.92 -14.24
N SER A 71 -12.78 4.86 -13.98
CA SER A 71 -12.31 3.47 -13.98
C SER A 71 -10.96 3.31 -13.26
N SER A 72 -10.85 3.93 -12.08
CA SER A 72 -9.61 3.97 -11.29
C SER A 72 -9.74 3.20 -9.98
N LEU A 73 -8.68 2.48 -9.61
CA LEU A 73 -8.53 1.80 -8.33
C LEU A 73 -7.54 2.56 -7.46
N THR A 74 -7.99 2.97 -6.28
CA THR A 74 -7.15 3.57 -5.26
C THR A 74 -6.85 2.54 -4.18
N VAL A 75 -5.56 2.30 -3.92
CA VAL A 75 -5.03 1.48 -2.83
C VAL A 75 -4.21 2.37 -1.92
N ALA A 76 -4.64 2.55 -0.68
CA ALA A 76 -3.98 3.44 0.27
C ALA A 76 -3.67 2.75 1.60
N GLY A 77 -2.51 3.10 2.16
CA GLY A 77 -2.09 2.74 3.51
C GLY A 77 -1.84 4.01 4.32
N ARG A 78 -1.25 3.89 5.52
CA ARG A 78 -0.94 5.10 6.31
C ARG A 78 0.18 5.92 5.70
N GLY A 79 1.20 5.27 5.13
CA GLY A 79 2.38 5.93 4.57
C GLY A 79 2.30 6.22 3.07
N PHE A 80 1.26 5.76 2.37
CA PHE A 80 1.20 5.86 0.91
C PHE A 80 -0.23 5.93 0.37
N ASN A 81 -0.34 6.45 -0.85
CA ASN A 81 -1.56 6.40 -1.65
C ASN A 81 -1.17 6.07 -3.10
N LEU A 82 -1.69 4.95 -3.61
CA LEU A 82 -1.52 4.51 -4.99
C LEU A 82 -2.87 4.63 -5.71
N THR A 83 -2.89 5.29 -6.85
CA THR A 83 -4.03 5.28 -7.76
C THR A 83 -3.61 4.67 -9.08
N LEU A 84 -4.32 3.63 -9.50
CA LEU A 84 -4.19 2.96 -10.79
C LEU A 84 -5.35 3.39 -11.68
N PHE A 85 -5.05 3.82 -12.90
CA PHE A 85 -6.05 4.36 -13.80
C PHE A 85 -6.21 3.49 -15.03
N THR A 86 -7.44 3.39 -15.52
CA THR A 86 -7.81 2.56 -16.68
C THR A 86 -7.32 1.13 -16.49
N ILE A 87 -7.96 0.42 -15.55
CA ILE A 87 -7.63 -0.98 -15.26
C ILE A 87 -7.98 -1.84 -16.47
N LYS A 88 -7.01 -2.64 -16.90
CA LYS A 88 -7.14 -3.63 -17.96
C LYS A 88 -7.21 -5.00 -17.29
N ALA A 89 -8.42 -5.39 -16.89
CA ALA A 89 -8.73 -6.75 -16.51
C ALA A 89 -9.41 -7.40 -17.72
N ALA A 90 -8.69 -8.23 -18.46
CA ALA A 90 -9.18 -8.81 -19.72
C ALA A 90 -10.48 -9.60 -19.53
N ASP A 91 -10.66 -10.24 -18.37
CA ASP A 91 -11.74 -11.20 -18.12
C ASP A 91 -12.54 -10.93 -16.84
N ARG A 92 -12.36 -9.78 -16.16
CA ARG A 92 -12.98 -9.51 -14.86
C ARG A 92 -13.44 -8.07 -14.69
N SER A 93 -14.54 -7.88 -13.97
CA SER A 93 -14.96 -6.53 -13.57
C SER A 93 -13.96 -5.91 -12.57
N ILE A 94 -13.88 -4.58 -12.55
CA ILE A 94 -13.05 -3.85 -11.57
C ILE A 94 -13.48 -4.16 -10.13
N ASN A 95 -14.78 -4.41 -9.91
CA ASN A 95 -15.35 -4.73 -8.61
C ASN A 95 -14.86 -6.09 -8.11
N GLU A 96 -14.81 -7.12 -8.97
CA GLU A 96 -14.23 -8.42 -8.61
C GLU A 96 -12.75 -8.32 -8.21
N VAL A 97 -11.97 -7.47 -8.89
CA VAL A 97 -10.57 -7.23 -8.54
C VAL A 97 -10.46 -6.63 -7.14
N VAL A 98 -11.36 -5.72 -6.79
CA VAL A 98 -11.40 -5.06 -5.47
C VAL A 98 -11.82 -6.01 -4.37
N GLU A 99 -12.91 -6.74 -4.54
CA GLU A 99 -13.38 -7.73 -3.57
C GLU A 99 -12.28 -8.78 -3.29
N ARG A 100 -11.65 -9.29 -4.34
CA ARG A 100 -10.55 -10.24 -4.22
C ARG A 100 -9.36 -9.63 -3.48
N LEU A 101 -9.00 -8.39 -3.76
CA LEU A 101 -7.91 -7.71 -3.07
C LEU A 101 -8.23 -7.49 -1.58
N GLN A 102 -9.45 -7.11 -1.24
CA GLN A 102 -9.92 -6.96 0.14
C GLN A 102 -9.82 -8.28 0.91
N ILE A 103 -10.27 -9.39 0.31
CA ILE A 103 -10.15 -10.74 0.89
C ILE A 103 -8.68 -11.09 1.14
N LEU A 104 -7.80 -10.82 0.18
CA LEU A 104 -6.36 -11.10 0.33
C LEU A 104 -5.72 -10.27 1.45
N VAL A 105 -6.11 -9.00 1.60
CA VAL A 105 -5.67 -8.14 2.71
C VAL A 105 -6.14 -8.72 4.04
N LEU A 106 -7.41 -9.07 4.17
CA LEU A 106 -7.97 -9.69 5.39
C LEU A 106 -7.27 -11.00 5.74
N ARG A 107 -7.03 -11.85 4.74
CA ARG A 107 -6.31 -13.12 4.91
C ARG A 107 -4.90 -12.94 5.45
N GLN A 108 -4.23 -11.83 5.14
CA GLN A 108 -2.90 -11.54 5.70
C GLN A 108 -2.98 -10.90 7.09
N ARG A 109 -4.03 -10.12 7.37
CA ARG A 109 -4.20 -9.45 8.66
C ARG A 109 -4.59 -10.39 9.80
N ILE A 110 -5.37 -11.44 9.53
CA ILE A 110 -5.80 -12.39 10.56
C ILE A 110 -4.58 -13.09 11.20
N PRO A 111 -3.67 -13.75 10.45
CA PRO A 111 -2.46 -14.31 11.03
C PRO A 111 -1.56 -13.26 11.69
N HIS A 112 -1.44 -12.07 11.09
CA HIS A 112 -0.66 -10.97 11.66
C HIS A 112 -1.15 -10.59 13.07
N SER A 113 -2.47 -10.54 13.26
CA SER A 113 -3.12 -10.30 14.55
C SER A 113 -2.91 -11.46 15.52
N ILE A 114 -3.10 -12.71 15.07
CA ILE A 114 -2.89 -13.91 15.91
C ILE A 114 -1.45 -14.01 16.43
N LEU A 115 -0.49 -13.63 15.60
CA LEU A 115 0.93 -13.60 15.96
C LEU A 115 1.32 -12.40 16.84
N GLY A 116 0.38 -11.50 17.17
CA GLY A 116 0.64 -10.32 17.97
C GLY A 116 1.61 -9.33 17.32
N LEU A 117 1.72 -9.34 15.99
CA LEU A 117 2.60 -8.43 15.27
C LEU A 117 1.97 -7.04 15.21
N PRO A 118 2.75 -5.97 15.48
CA PRO A 118 2.20 -4.62 15.57
C PRO A 118 1.80 -4.11 14.19
N PHE A 119 0.60 -3.57 14.07
CA PHE A 119 0.17 -2.91 12.85
C PHE A 119 0.80 -1.51 12.71
N GLU A 120 0.83 -0.97 11.48
CA GLU A 120 1.38 0.38 11.24
C GLU A 120 0.75 1.45 12.14
N TRP A 121 -0.54 1.32 12.44
CA TRP A 121 -1.23 2.29 13.30
C TRP A 121 -0.81 2.23 14.77
N GLU A 122 -0.50 1.04 15.27
CA GLU A 122 0.02 0.86 16.63
C GLU A 122 1.44 1.41 16.74
N MET A 123 2.27 1.17 15.73
CA MET A 123 3.63 1.71 15.69
C MET A 123 3.65 3.24 15.64
N GLU A 124 2.75 3.87 14.89
CA GLU A 124 2.64 5.32 14.82
C GLU A 124 2.23 5.94 16.17
N LEU A 125 1.25 5.34 16.86
CA LEU A 125 0.84 5.78 18.19
C LEU A 125 2.00 5.69 19.20
N GLN A 126 2.76 4.59 19.16
CA GLN A 126 3.93 4.41 20.01
C GLN A 126 5.03 5.45 19.70
N HIS A 127 5.23 5.79 18.43
CA HIS A 127 6.19 6.81 18.04
C HIS A 127 5.79 8.21 18.53
N GLN A 128 4.52 8.58 18.37
CA GLN A 128 3.99 9.86 18.86
C GLN A 128 4.15 10.02 20.37
N LYS A 129 3.81 8.98 21.15
CA LYS A 129 4.01 8.96 22.61
C LYS A 129 5.48 9.14 22.98
N LYS A 130 6.41 8.49 22.29
CA LYS A 130 7.86 8.64 22.52
C LYS A 130 8.33 10.07 22.24
N GLU A 131 7.86 10.69 21.16
CA GLU A 131 8.21 12.07 20.81
C GLU A 131 7.63 13.08 21.81
N GLU A 132 6.42 12.85 22.31
CA GLU A 132 5.81 13.67 23.36
C GLU A 132 6.61 13.60 24.67
N ILE A 133 6.99 12.40 25.13
CA ILE A 133 7.85 12.21 26.30
C ILE A 133 9.19 12.94 26.12
N ARG A 134 9.82 12.83 24.93
CA ARG A 134 11.07 13.55 24.62
C ARG A 134 10.91 15.06 24.71
N ARG A 135 9.80 15.61 24.22
CA ARG A 135 9.50 17.05 24.32
C ARG A 135 9.34 17.48 25.78
N LEU A 136 8.57 16.73 26.58
CA LEU A 136 8.36 17.03 28.00
C LEU A 136 9.67 17.01 28.81
N LEU A 137 10.56 16.05 28.52
CA LEU A 137 11.88 15.97 29.16
C LEU A 137 12.82 17.09 28.74
N ARG A 138 12.71 17.62 27.50
CA ARG A 138 13.48 18.79 27.06
C ARG A 138 13.01 20.08 27.74
N VAL A 139 11.70 20.26 27.92
CA VAL A 139 11.13 21.44 28.62
C VAL A 139 11.56 21.46 30.09
N LYS A 140 11.58 20.31 30.77
CA LYS A 140 12.04 20.22 32.17
C LYS A 140 13.54 20.49 32.37
N LYS A 141 14.36 20.49 31.31
CA LYS A 141 15.81 20.75 31.38
C LYS A 141 16.18 22.22 31.18
N VAL A 142 15.24 23.12 30.95
CA VAL A 142 15.52 24.57 30.95
C VAL A 142 15.59 25.03 32.41
N PRO A 143 16.75 25.40 32.95
CA PRO A 143 16.81 25.93 34.30
C PRO A 143 16.15 27.31 34.27
N PHE A 144 15.23 27.56 35.21
CA PHE A 144 14.78 28.91 35.52
C PHE A 144 16.03 29.74 35.87
N ARG A 145 16.38 30.68 34.99
CA ARG A 145 17.28 31.78 35.37
C ARG A 145 16.45 32.69 36.28
N ASN A 146 16.73 32.63 37.58
CA ASN A 146 16.35 33.65 38.55
C ASN A 146 17.00 34.98 38.20
#